data_AF-A0A437S5S4-F1
#
_entry.id   AF-A0A437S5S4-F1
#
_cell.length_a   1.000
_cell.length_b   1.000
_cell.length_c   1.000
_cell.angle_alpha   90.00
_cell.angle_beta   90.00
_cell.angle_gamma   90.00
#
_symmetry.space_group_name_H-M   'P 1'
#
loop_
_entity.id
_entity.type
_entity.pdbx_description
1 polymer ?
#
loop_
_entity_poly.entity_id
_entity_poly.type
_entity_poly.pdbx_seq_one_letter_code
_entity_poly.pdbx_strand_id
1 'polypeptide(L)'
;MNEILVPVLIVVAIFGFTYIYVYLSEQKYLKYLREKVNDEFGKVAKENEIDLKRIEMLFESSEKEIFIDNITHKDLNMDDVLRKLDHTGSILGTQYLYKTLRMPVFNREHHKRQSGIRNYFLDNVDEAKNIKFEFARLGNIKGNLLELIVNGMDYELFKKFKLPVYILTFSIPIVIVSYFILGIRAFFIALILMLINTGVSRQMKKATEGKIEDLSNLSRVLNLGASIGKVKCEVLETELNRVMELNKKLRFLRKSSKTIGANMGTLEMNMISEMIDIFTMM
;
A
#
# COMPACT_ATOMS: atom_id res chain seq x y z
N MET A 1 -46.01 -12.24 -0.89
CA MET A 1 -44.76 -12.87 -1.37
C MET A 1 -43.99 -11.97 -2.35
N ASN A 2 -44.67 -11.19 -3.21
CA ASN A 2 -44.01 -10.29 -4.18
C ASN A 2 -43.36 -9.03 -3.57
N GLU A 3 -43.85 -8.54 -2.43
CA GLU A 3 -43.34 -7.30 -1.80
C GLU A 3 -41.89 -7.40 -1.28
N ILE A 4 -41.42 -8.62 -0.94
CA ILE A 4 -40.04 -8.85 -0.46
C ILE A 4 -39.13 -9.31 -1.60
N LEU A 5 -39.68 -10.01 -2.61
CA LEU A 5 -38.92 -10.56 -3.73
C LEU A 5 -38.33 -9.45 -4.63
N VAL A 6 -39.11 -8.39 -4.88
CA VAL A 6 -38.68 -7.26 -5.74
C VAL A 6 -37.50 -6.49 -5.12
N PRO A 7 -37.54 -6.06 -3.84
CA PRO A 7 -36.39 -5.45 -3.17
C PRO A 7 -35.14 -6.33 -3.17
N VAL A 8 -35.29 -7.64 -2.92
CA VAL A 8 -34.16 -8.57 -2.92
C VAL A 8 -33.50 -8.67 -4.30
N LEU A 9 -34.30 -8.74 -5.37
CA LEU A 9 -33.79 -8.76 -6.74
C LEU A 9 -33.04 -7.48 -7.10
N ILE A 10 -33.53 -6.32 -6.65
CA ILE A 10 -32.85 -5.02 -6.85
C ILE A 10 -31.49 -5.03 -6.15
N VAL A 11 -31.43 -5.48 -4.89
CA VAL A 11 -30.17 -5.57 -4.13
C VAL A 11 -29.17 -6.49 -4.83
N VAL A 12 -29.60 -7.67 -5.28
CA VAL A 12 -28.74 -8.61 -6.03
C VAL A 12 -28.25 -8.00 -7.34
N ALA A 13 -29.11 -7.28 -8.06
CA ALA A 13 -28.73 -6.60 -9.31
C ALA A 13 -27.69 -5.50 -9.07
N ILE A 14 -27.82 -4.74 -7.98
CA ILE A 14 -26.83 -3.71 -7.59
C ILE A 14 -25.48 -4.36 -7.24
N PHE A 15 -25.48 -5.44 -6.45
CA PHE A 15 -24.24 -6.16 -6.13
C PHE A 15 -23.60 -6.79 -7.38
N GLY A 16 -24.39 -7.34 -8.28
CA GLY A 16 -23.91 -7.87 -9.56
C GLY A 16 -23.30 -6.77 -10.43
N PHE A 17 -23.97 -5.63 -10.56
CA PHE A 17 -23.49 -4.49 -11.35
C PHE A 17 -22.21 -3.90 -10.76
N THR A 18 -22.14 -3.71 -9.44
CA THR A 18 -20.93 -3.20 -8.77
C THR A 18 -19.76 -4.16 -8.91
N TYR A 19 -19.97 -5.48 -8.76
CA TYR A 19 -18.94 -6.48 -8.99
C TYR A 19 -18.39 -6.42 -10.43
N ILE A 20 -19.28 -6.37 -11.44
CA ILE A 20 -18.88 -6.26 -12.85
C ILE A 20 -18.13 -4.95 -13.10
N TYR A 21 -18.61 -3.83 -12.57
CA TYR A 21 -17.97 -2.53 -12.71
C TYR A 21 -16.55 -2.53 -12.12
N VAL A 22 -16.38 -3.09 -10.92
CA VAL A 22 -15.06 -3.23 -10.26
C VAL A 22 -14.13 -4.11 -11.09
N TYR A 23 -14.62 -5.24 -11.59
CA TYR A 23 -13.82 -6.13 -12.43
C TYR A 23 -13.36 -5.42 -13.73
N LEU A 24 -14.27 -4.73 -14.42
CA LEU A 24 -13.94 -4.01 -15.65
C LEU A 24 -13.00 -2.83 -15.42
N SER A 25 -13.16 -2.10 -14.31
CA SER A 25 -12.29 -0.98 -13.97
C SER A 25 -10.88 -1.45 -13.63
N GLU A 26 -10.73 -2.58 -12.95
CA GLU A 26 -9.43 -3.20 -12.67
C GLU A 26 -8.69 -3.57 -13.97
N GLN A 27 -9.37 -4.19 -14.93
CA GLN A 27 -8.76 -4.55 -16.23
C GLN A 27 -8.30 -3.31 -17.00
N LYS A 28 -9.12 -2.25 -17.04
CA LYS A 28 -8.75 -0.97 -17.66
C LYS A 28 -7.54 -0.34 -16.98
N TYR A 29 -7.49 -0.37 -15.65
CA TYR A 29 -6.38 0.16 -14.87
C TYR A 29 -5.08 -0.59 -15.13
N LEU A 30 -5.12 -1.93 -15.17
CA LEU A 30 -3.94 -2.74 -15.47
C LEU A 30 -3.40 -2.49 -16.88
N LYS A 31 -4.29 -2.28 -17.87
CA LYS A 31 -3.90 -1.90 -19.23
C LYS A 31 -3.23 -0.53 -19.25
N TYR A 32 -3.86 0.49 -18.65
CA TYR A 32 -3.28 1.83 -18.50
C TYR A 32 -1.90 1.79 -17.83
N LEU A 33 -1.75 0.98 -16.77
CA LEU A 33 -0.50 0.86 -16.04
C LEU A 33 0.62 0.25 -16.90
N ARG A 34 0.29 -0.73 -17.75
CA ARG A 34 1.24 -1.32 -18.70
C ARG A 34 1.66 -0.32 -19.77
N GLU A 35 0.70 0.42 -20.33
CA GLU A 35 0.97 1.50 -21.28
C GLU A 35 1.87 2.57 -20.65
N LYS A 36 1.55 3.00 -19.42
CA LYS A 36 2.38 3.95 -18.66
C LYS A 36 3.80 3.45 -18.44
N VAL A 37 4.00 2.18 -18.06
CA VAL A 37 5.34 1.59 -17.90
C VAL A 37 6.10 1.61 -19.21
N ASN A 38 5.45 1.27 -20.33
CA ASN A 38 6.07 1.32 -21.65
C ASN A 38 6.47 2.75 -22.04
N ASP A 39 5.58 3.71 -21.80
CA ASP A 39 5.77 5.11 -22.17
C ASP A 39 6.84 5.79 -21.32
N GLU A 40 6.93 5.47 -20.02
CA GLU A 40 7.87 6.10 -19.09
C GLU A 40 9.23 5.36 -19.03
N PHE A 41 9.36 4.18 -19.63
CA PHE A 41 10.60 3.41 -19.60
C PHE A 41 11.74 4.17 -20.29
N GLY A 42 12.87 4.36 -19.59
CA GLY A 42 14.05 5.04 -20.11
C GLY A 42 13.93 6.56 -20.27
N LYS A 43 12.77 7.16 -19.95
CA LYS A 43 12.60 8.62 -19.90
C LYS A 43 13.09 9.18 -18.58
N VAL A 44 13.55 10.44 -18.59
CA VAL A 44 13.91 11.18 -17.37
C VAL A 44 12.74 11.17 -16.40
N ALA A 45 13.00 10.86 -15.13
CA ALA A 45 11.98 10.84 -14.09
C ALA A 45 11.33 12.22 -13.99
N LYS A 46 9.99 12.27 -13.87
CA LYS A 46 9.32 13.52 -13.56
C LYS A 46 9.75 13.96 -12.16
N GLU A 47 10.10 15.23 -12.01
CA GLU A 47 10.30 15.83 -10.70
C GLU A 47 9.03 15.66 -9.88
N ASN A 48 9.10 14.78 -8.89
CA ASN A 48 8.07 14.65 -7.87
C ASN A 48 8.59 15.36 -6.63
N GLU A 49 7.69 15.98 -5.86
CA GLU A 49 8.05 16.45 -4.52
C GLU A 49 8.49 15.24 -3.69
N ILE A 50 9.75 15.28 -3.31
CA ILE A 50 10.38 14.26 -2.51
C ILE A 50 10.29 14.67 -1.04
N ASP A 51 9.58 13.90 -0.22
CA ASP A 51 9.66 14.01 1.24
C ASP A 51 10.97 13.38 1.72
N LEU A 52 12.02 14.21 1.78
CA LEU A 52 13.39 13.77 2.13
C LEU A 52 13.44 13.08 3.49
N LYS A 53 12.65 13.52 4.48
CA LYS A 53 12.61 12.91 5.82
C LYS A 53 12.18 11.45 5.76
N ARG A 54 11.22 11.12 4.89
CA ARG A 54 10.77 9.74 4.69
C ARG A 54 11.84 8.91 4.01
N ILE A 55 12.57 9.48 3.06
CA ILE A 55 13.62 8.77 2.32
C ILE A 55 14.81 8.42 3.21
N GLU A 56 15.19 9.34 4.09
CA GLU A 56 16.32 9.18 5.01
C GLU A 56 16.12 8.05 6.02
N MET A 57 14.87 7.72 6.37
CA MET A 57 14.54 6.78 7.45
C MET A 57 15.24 5.42 7.33
N LEU A 58 15.35 4.84 6.13
CA LEU A 58 16.03 3.55 5.95
C LEU A 58 17.53 3.67 6.19
N PHE A 59 18.15 4.75 5.70
CA PHE A 59 19.55 5.02 5.93
C PHE A 59 19.81 5.25 7.43
N GLU A 60 18.95 6.03 8.10
CA GLU A 60 19.14 6.36 9.50
C GLU A 60 19.01 5.15 10.43
N SER A 61 18.07 4.25 10.14
CA SER A 61 17.85 3.01 10.89
C SER A 61 18.83 1.87 10.55
N SER A 62 19.71 2.05 9.56
CA SER A 62 20.70 1.05 9.19
C SER A 62 21.96 1.12 10.05
N GLU A 63 22.60 -0.01 10.28
CA GLU A 63 23.97 -0.06 10.82
C GLU A 63 24.92 0.61 9.82
N LYS A 64 25.69 1.60 10.30
CA LYS A 64 26.55 2.44 9.45
C LYS A 64 28.03 2.13 9.73
N GLU A 65 28.67 1.40 8.83
CA GLU A 65 30.13 1.18 8.88
C GLU A 65 30.87 2.22 8.02
N ILE A 66 30.56 2.26 6.72
CA ILE A 66 31.11 3.21 5.77
C ILE A 66 29.96 3.97 5.12
N PHE A 67 29.94 5.29 5.29
CA PHE A 67 28.90 6.14 4.75
C PHE A 67 29.44 7.55 4.45
N ILE A 68 28.77 8.22 3.51
CA ILE A 68 28.98 9.63 3.18
C ILE A 68 28.28 10.45 4.25
N ASP A 69 29.00 11.34 4.93
CA ASP A 69 28.42 12.20 5.97
C ASP A 69 27.51 13.30 5.38
N ASN A 70 26.83 14.04 6.24
CA ASN A 70 25.87 15.06 5.82
C ASN A 70 26.52 16.26 5.11
N ILE A 71 27.76 16.62 5.48
CA ILE A 71 28.50 17.71 4.87
C ILE A 71 28.88 17.29 3.44
N THR A 72 29.56 16.14 3.31
CA THR A 72 29.98 15.65 2.00
C THR A 72 28.80 15.41 1.05
N HIS A 73 27.68 14.89 1.54
CA HIS A 73 26.47 14.69 0.74
C HIS A 73 25.87 15.99 0.21
N LYS A 74 25.87 17.02 1.05
CA LYS A 74 25.41 18.35 0.67
C LYS A 74 26.38 18.97 -0.36
N ASP A 75 27.68 18.86 -0.14
CA ASP A 75 28.71 19.38 -1.05
C ASP A 75 28.64 18.74 -2.44
N LEU A 76 28.25 17.45 -2.50
CA LEU A 76 28.07 16.70 -3.74
C LEU A 76 26.68 16.87 -4.38
N ASN A 77 25.78 17.68 -3.79
CA ASN A 77 24.39 17.85 -4.24
C ASN A 77 23.67 16.51 -4.47
N MET A 78 23.84 15.56 -3.55
CA MET A 78 23.35 14.19 -3.72
C MET A 78 21.81 14.09 -3.77
N ASP A 79 21.07 15.09 -3.27
CA ASP A 79 19.61 15.15 -3.41
C ASP A 79 19.19 15.32 -4.88
N ASP A 80 19.91 16.13 -5.66
CA ASP A 80 19.67 16.30 -7.10
C ASP A 80 20.09 15.04 -7.88
N VAL A 81 21.18 14.41 -7.45
CA VAL A 81 21.61 13.12 -7.99
C VAL A 81 20.53 12.07 -7.78
N LEU A 82 19.95 11.98 -6.57
CA LEU A 82 18.84 11.10 -6.27
C LEU A 82 17.64 11.38 -7.18
N ARG A 83 17.20 12.65 -7.30
CA ARG A 83 16.06 13.05 -8.15
C ARG A 83 16.23 12.61 -9.60
N LYS A 84 17.45 12.70 -10.13
CA LYS A 84 17.75 12.31 -11.52
C LYS A 84 17.88 10.80 -11.71
N LEU A 85 18.38 10.08 -10.71
CA LEU A 85 18.61 8.63 -10.78
C LEU A 85 17.40 7.80 -10.37
N ASP A 86 16.46 8.36 -9.61
CA ASP A 86 15.34 7.59 -9.07
C ASP A 86 14.32 7.22 -10.13
N HIS A 87 14.42 5.97 -10.59
CA HIS A 87 13.43 5.30 -11.44
C HIS A 87 12.79 4.09 -10.73
N THR A 88 12.88 4.03 -9.40
CA THR A 88 12.50 2.85 -8.62
C THR A 88 10.98 2.63 -8.54
N GLY A 89 10.20 3.69 -8.74
CA GLY A 89 8.73 3.63 -8.83
C GLY A 89 8.02 3.28 -7.51
N SER A 90 8.73 3.32 -6.37
CA SER A 90 8.14 3.12 -5.04
C SER A 90 8.98 3.79 -3.96
N ILE A 91 8.34 4.27 -2.88
CA ILE A 91 9.05 4.91 -1.76
C ILE A 91 10.11 4.00 -1.12
N LEU A 92 9.84 2.69 -1.02
CA LEU A 92 10.78 1.71 -0.48
C LEU A 92 12.00 1.55 -1.39
N GLY A 93 11.77 1.57 -2.71
CA GLY A 93 12.84 1.61 -3.71
C GLY A 93 13.68 2.88 -3.59
N THR A 94 13.03 4.04 -3.48
CA THR A 94 13.72 5.33 -3.31
C THR A 94 14.53 5.37 -2.01
N GLN A 95 13.97 4.91 -0.89
CA GLN A 95 14.68 4.76 0.40
C GLN A 95 15.92 3.86 0.26
N TYR A 96 15.80 2.74 -0.45
CA TYR A 96 16.92 1.83 -0.70
C TYR A 96 17.98 2.43 -1.62
N LEU A 97 17.56 3.16 -2.66
CA LEU A 97 18.47 3.89 -3.55
C LEU A 97 19.23 4.96 -2.78
N TYR A 98 18.54 5.77 -1.97
CA TYR A 98 19.16 6.77 -1.11
C TYR A 98 20.18 6.15 -0.15
N LYS A 99 19.80 5.06 0.54
CA LYS A 99 20.74 4.30 1.37
C LYS A 99 21.97 3.84 0.57
N THR A 100 21.77 3.31 -0.64
CA THR A 100 22.86 2.83 -1.49
C THR A 100 23.81 3.95 -1.91
N LEU A 101 23.28 5.15 -2.20
CA LEU A 101 24.08 6.34 -2.51
C LEU A 101 24.86 6.83 -1.29
N ARG A 102 24.26 6.77 -0.09
CA ARG A 102 24.90 7.17 1.17
C ARG A 102 25.92 6.15 1.67
N MET A 103 25.74 4.87 1.35
CA MET A 103 26.57 3.76 1.85
C MET A 103 27.18 2.98 0.68
N PRO A 104 28.24 3.50 0.05
CA PRO A 104 28.87 2.83 -1.08
C PRO A 104 29.48 1.49 -0.66
N VAL A 105 29.26 0.46 -1.50
CA VAL A 105 29.77 -0.89 -1.26
C VAL A 105 31.17 -1.03 -1.87
N PHE A 106 32.19 -1.30 -1.07
CA PHE A 106 33.58 -1.49 -1.53
C PHE A 106 33.89 -2.97 -1.81
N ASN A 107 33.15 -3.58 -2.74
CA ASN A 107 33.34 -4.98 -3.11
C ASN A 107 33.29 -5.16 -4.63
N ARG A 108 34.37 -5.67 -5.22
CA ARG A 108 34.50 -5.84 -6.68
C ARG A 108 33.49 -6.84 -7.24
N GLU A 109 33.28 -7.96 -6.55
CA GLU A 109 32.34 -9.00 -7.01
C GLU A 109 30.89 -8.52 -6.94
N HIS A 110 30.55 -7.69 -5.94
CA HIS A 110 29.27 -7.00 -5.88
C HIS A 110 29.04 -6.14 -7.12
N HIS A 111 29.99 -5.27 -7.48
CA HIS A 111 29.85 -4.38 -8.65
C HIS A 111 29.84 -5.12 -9.98
N LYS A 112 30.60 -6.23 -10.11
CA LYS A 112 30.51 -7.13 -11.26
C LYS A 112 29.11 -7.72 -11.40
N ARG A 113 28.53 -8.24 -10.30
CA ARG A 113 27.17 -8.78 -10.28
C ARG A 113 26.13 -7.73 -10.69
N GLN A 114 26.18 -6.53 -10.11
CA GLN A 114 25.26 -5.43 -10.45
C GLN A 114 25.39 -5.01 -11.92
N SER A 115 26.62 -4.97 -12.45
CA SER A 115 26.86 -4.65 -13.86
C SER A 115 26.34 -5.73 -14.80
N GLY A 116 26.48 -7.01 -14.44
CA GLY A 116 25.89 -8.12 -15.20
C GLY A 116 24.36 -8.04 -15.26
N ILE A 117 23.70 -7.76 -14.14
CA ILE A 117 22.23 -7.56 -14.10
C ILE A 117 21.83 -6.38 -14.98
N ARG A 118 22.53 -5.24 -14.88
CA ARG A 118 22.24 -4.06 -15.69
C ARG A 118 22.38 -4.34 -17.19
N ASN A 119 23.48 -4.96 -17.60
CA ASN A 119 23.72 -5.27 -19.01
C ASN A 119 22.64 -6.23 -19.55
N TYR A 120 22.26 -7.25 -18.79
CA TYR A 120 21.17 -8.14 -19.17
C TYR A 120 19.87 -7.40 -19.43
N PHE A 121 19.47 -6.46 -18.56
CA PHE A 121 18.24 -5.69 -18.76
C PHE A 121 18.32 -4.63 -19.86
N LEU A 122 19.52 -4.18 -20.23
CA LEU A 122 19.72 -3.35 -21.43
C LEU A 122 19.46 -4.17 -22.70
N ASP A 123 19.87 -5.43 -22.71
CA ASP A 123 19.65 -6.33 -23.85
C ASP A 123 18.23 -6.94 -23.86
N ASN A 124 17.59 -7.06 -22.69
CA ASN A 124 16.28 -7.69 -22.49
C ASN A 124 15.25 -6.70 -21.92
N VAL A 125 15.00 -5.61 -22.65
CA VAL A 125 14.14 -4.50 -22.20
C VAL A 125 12.71 -4.95 -21.86
N ASP A 126 12.14 -5.91 -22.59
CA ASP A 126 10.78 -6.40 -22.32
C ASP A 126 10.68 -7.13 -20.98
N GLU A 127 11.72 -7.86 -20.58
CA GLU A 127 11.78 -8.45 -19.23
C GLU A 127 11.90 -7.37 -18.15
N ALA A 128 12.71 -6.35 -18.38
CA ALA A 128 12.83 -5.20 -17.47
C ALA A 128 11.47 -4.51 -17.28
N LYS A 129 10.72 -4.30 -18.38
CA LYS A 129 9.36 -3.73 -18.36
C LYS A 129 8.36 -4.62 -17.65
N ASN A 130 8.42 -5.94 -17.82
CA ASN A 130 7.56 -6.88 -17.10
C ASN A 130 7.77 -6.84 -15.59
N ILE A 131 9.03 -6.79 -15.15
CA ILE A 131 9.36 -6.61 -13.73
C ILE A 131 8.87 -5.25 -13.24
N LYS A 132 9.14 -4.18 -14.01
CA LYS A 132 8.70 -2.82 -13.67
C LYS A 132 7.17 -2.71 -13.59
N PHE A 133 6.44 -3.46 -14.41
CA PHE A 133 4.99 -3.56 -14.34
C PHE A 133 4.51 -4.17 -13.02
N GLU A 134 5.13 -5.25 -12.54
CA GLU A 134 4.80 -5.81 -11.23
C GLU A 134 5.03 -4.79 -10.10
N PHE A 135 6.15 -4.05 -10.14
CA PHE A 135 6.36 -2.95 -9.19
C PHE A 135 5.33 -1.83 -9.33
N ALA A 136 4.97 -1.45 -10.56
CA ALA A 136 3.97 -0.42 -10.81
C ALA A 136 2.59 -0.79 -10.25
N ARG A 137 2.25 -2.10 -10.19
CA ARG A 137 0.98 -2.59 -9.61
C ARG A 137 0.90 -2.36 -8.10
N LEU A 138 2.03 -2.20 -7.43
CA LEU A 138 2.08 -1.78 -6.03
C LEU A 138 1.54 -0.35 -5.86
N GLY A 139 1.75 0.50 -6.87
CA GLY A 139 1.45 1.91 -6.85
C GLY A 139 2.31 2.70 -5.87
N ASN A 140 1.93 3.97 -5.66
CA ASN A 140 2.57 4.81 -4.65
C ASN A 140 2.13 4.37 -3.25
N ILE A 141 3.05 3.76 -2.51
CA ILE A 141 2.94 3.62 -1.06
C ILE A 141 3.04 5.02 -0.47
N LYS A 142 1.90 5.61 -0.09
CA LYS A 142 1.83 6.95 0.50
C LYS A 142 2.17 6.96 1.99
N GLY A 143 2.23 5.81 2.63
CA GLY A 143 2.51 5.65 4.05
C GLY A 143 3.99 5.42 4.38
N ASN A 144 4.35 5.56 5.66
CA ASN A 144 5.70 5.35 6.17
C ASN A 144 5.85 3.92 6.70
N LEU A 145 5.90 2.94 5.80
CA LEU A 145 5.96 1.52 6.16
C LEU A 145 7.12 1.20 7.13
N LEU A 146 8.26 1.87 6.97
CA LEU A 146 9.41 1.68 7.86
C LEU A 146 9.12 2.17 9.27
N GLU A 147 8.35 3.24 9.44
CA GLU A 147 7.94 3.73 10.74
C GLU A 147 7.08 2.73 11.49
N LEU A 148 6.17 2.05 10.78
CA LEU A 148 5.41 0.93 11.36
C LEU A 148 6.34 -0.22 11.79
N ILE A 149 7.37 -0.53 11.01
CA ILE A 149 8.30 -1.62 11.33
C ILE A 149 9.21 -1.26 12.52
N VAL A 150 9.69 -0.02 12.58
CA VAL A 150 10.63 0.45 13.61
C VAL A 150 9.91 0.77 14.91
N ASN A 151 8.83 1.56 14.86
CA ASN A 151 8.15 2.07 16.05
C ASN A 151 6.95 1.22 16.48
N GLY A 152 6.50 0.29 15.62
CA GLY A 152 5.33 -0.53 15.89
C GLY A 152 4.04 0.29 16.03
N MET A 153 3.07 -0.31 16.71
CA MET A 153 1.76 0.26 17.02
C MET A 153 1.27 -0.30 18.37
N ASP A 154 0.36 0.39 19.03
CA ASP A 154 -0.25 -0.09 20.28
C ASP A 154 -1.23 -1.25 19.97
N TYR A 155 -0.70 -2.46 20.02
CA TYR A 155 -1.43 -3.67 19.71
C TYR A 155 -2.55 -3.97 20.72
N GLU A 156 -2.34 -3.68 22.00
CA GLU A 156 -3.33 -3.96 23.04
C GLU A 156 -4.55 -3.06 22.88
N LEU A 157 -4.32 -1.77 22.62
CA LEU A 157 -5.40 -0.83 22.35
C LEU A 157 -6.11 -1.17 21.01
N PHE A 158 -5.36 -1.56 19.98
CA PHE A 158 -5.93 -2.03 18.70
C PHE A 158 -6.84 -3.25 18.90
N LYS A 159 -6.38 -4.26 19.65
CA LYS A 159 -7.14 -5.49 19.93
C LYS A 159 -8.44 -5.20 20.67
N LYS A 160 -8.41 -4.27 21.63
CA LYS A 160 -9.60 -3.84 22.40
C LYS A 160 -10.69 -3.23 21.52
N PHE A 161 -10.31 -2.39 20.55
CA PHE A 161 -11.28 -1.68 19.69
C PHE A 161 -11.62 -2.41 18.38
N LYS A 162 -10.85 -3.45 18.00
CA LYS A 162 -11.12 -4.25 16.79
C LYS A 162 -12.54 -4.83 16.75
N LEU A 163 -13.01 -5.42 17.84
CA LEU A 163 -14.32 -6.08 17.89
C LEU A 163 -15.48 -5.07 17.90
N PRO A 164 -15.44 -3.97 18.69
CA PRO A 164 -16.39 -2.87 18.56
C PRO A 164 -16.47 -2.27 17.16
N VAL A 165 -15.34 -2.01 16.49
CA VAL A 165 -15.32 -1.50 15.10
C VAL A 165 -16.04 -2.45 14.15
N TYR A 166 -15.76 -3.75 14.27
CA TYR A 166 -16.38 -4.76 13.41
C TYR A 166 -17.92 -4.83 13.58
N ILE A 167 -18.41 -4.73 14.82
CA ILE A 167 -19.86 -4.68 15.09
C ILE A 167 -20.47 -3.42 14.48
N LEU A 168 -19.78 -2.28 14.59
CA LEU A 168 -20.24 -1.00 14.06
C LEU A 168 -20.27 -0.94 12.53
N THR A 169 -19.55 -1.80 11.82
CA THR A 169 -19.69 -1.94 10.35
C THR A 169 -21.12 -2.33 9.95
N PHE A 170 -21.85 -3.05 10.81
CA PHE A 170 -23.25 -3.41 10.57
C PHE A 170 -24.26 -2.30 10.94
N SER A 171 -23.79 -1.12 11.36
CA SER A 171 -24.66 0.00 11.72
C SER A 171 -25.57 0.45 10.57
N ILE A 172 -25.08 0.45 9.32
CA ILE A 172 -25.87 0.87 8.15
C ILE A 172 -27.06 -0.09 7.90
N PRO A 173 -26.87 -1.42 7.78
CA PRO A 173 -27.99 -2.37 7.72
C PRO A 173 -28.97 -2.22 8.88
N ILE A 174 -28.48 -2.02 10.11
CA ILE A 174 -29.31 -1.85 11.30
C ILE A 174 -30.20 -0.61 11.17
N VAL A 175 -29.64 0.52 10.71
CA VAL A 175 -30.40 1.76 10.49
C VAL A 175 -31.47 1.56 9.42
N ILE A 176 -31.12 0.92 8.29
CA ILE A 176 -32.07 0.63 7.20
C ILE A 176 -33.23 -0.23 7.70
N VAL A 177 -32.94 -1.35 8.38
CA VAL A 177 -33.98 -2.24 8.94
C VAL A 177 -34.81 -1.50 9.98
N SER A 178 -34.18 -0.71 10.85
CA SER A 178 -34.89 0.05 11.87
C SER A 178 -35.83 1.11 11.29
N TYR A 179 -35.49 1.70 10.13
CA TYR A 179 -36.36 2.65 9.43
C TYR A 179 -37.64 1.97 8.93
N PHE A 180 -37.56 0.75 8.39
CA PHE A 180 -38.75 0.01 7.96
C PHE A 180 -39.67 -0.40 9.12
N ILE A 181 -39.14 -0.58 10.34
CA ILE A 181 -39.93 -0.98 11.52
C ILE A 181 -40.47 0.23 12.29
N LEU A 182 -39.65 1.26 12.49
CA LEU A 182 -39.90 2.36 13.42
C LEU A 182 -40.15 3.73 12.74
N GLY A 183 -40.00 3.80 11.41
CA GLY A 183 -40.16 5.02 10.62
C GLY A 183 -39.19 6.12 11.06
N ILE A 184 -39.70 7.35 11.22
CA ILE A 184 -38.90 8.54 11.57
C ILE A 184 -38.13 8.40 12.90
N ARG A 185 -38.58 7.54 13.82
CA ARG A 185 -37.90 7.31 15.12
C ARG A 185 -36.55 6.59 14.95
N ALA A 186 -36.32 5.92 13.82
CA ALA A 186 -35.01 5.34 13.48
C ALA A 186 -33.90 6.40 13.37
N PHE A 187 -34.26 7.68 13.16
CA PHE A 187 -33.31 8.79 13.17
C PHE A 187 -32.52 8.87 14.50
N PHE A 188 -33.19 8.67 15.64
CA PHE A 188 -32.52 8.71 16.95
C PHE A 188 -31.56 7.52 17.13
N ILE A 189 -31.90 6.35 16.59
CA ILE A 189 -31.02 5.18 16.60
C ILE A 189 -29.78 5.45 15.74
N ALA A 190 -29.97 6.04 14.56
CA ALA A 190 -28.87 6.43 13.69
C ALA A 190 -27.93 7.45 14.37
N LEU A 191 -28.49 8.43 15.09
CA LEU A 191 -27.71 9.45 15.80
C LEU A 191 -26.87 8.84 16.95
N ILE A 192 -27.45 7.93 17.72
CA ILE A 192 -26.72 7.21 18.79
C ILE A 192 -25.60 6.35 18.18
N LEU A 193 -25.90 5.59 17.13
CA LEU A 193 -24.90 4.76 16.44
C LEU A 193 -23.76 5.60 15.87
N MET A 194 -24.06 6.78 15.32
CA MET A 194 -23.06 7.71 14.80
C MET A 194 -22.12 8.22 15.92
N LEU A 195 -22.66 8.57 17.09
CA LEU A 195 -21.84 9.02 18.23
C LEU A 195 -20.92 7.90 18.74
N ILE A 196 -21.45 6.68 18.90
CA ILE A 196 -20.67 5.52 19.32
C ILE A 196 -19.59 5.20 18.27
N ASN A 197 -19.97 5.21 16.98
CA ASN A 197 -19.05 4.93 15.88
C ASN A 197 -17.89 5.93 15.84
N THR A 198 -18.20 7.22 16.01
CA THR A 198 -17.18 8.28 16.07
C THR A 198 -16.24 8.09 17.25
N GLY A 199 -16.77 7.78 18.44
CA GLY A 199 -15.95 7.54 19.64
C GLY A 199 -15.01 6.35 19.50
N VAL A 200 -15.53 5.21 19.04
CA VAL A 200 -14.74 3.99 18.80
C VAL A 200 -13.70 4.22 17.71
N SER A 201 -14.07 4.88 16.62
CA SER A 201 -13.16 5.16 15.50
C SER A 201 -12.01 6.09 15.91
N ARG A 202 -12.26 7.08 16.78
CA ARG A 202 -11.19 7.94 17.33
C ARG A 202 -10.21 7.16 18.20
N GLN A 203 -10.71 6.27 19.06
CA GLN A 203 -9.84 5.44 19.91
C GLN A 203 -9.02 4.45 19.08
N MET A 204 -9.61 3.89 18.02
CA MET A 204 -8.91 3.05 17.05
C MET A 204 -7.84 3.85 16.28
N LYS A 205 -8.14 5.08 15.85
CA LYS A 205 -7.18 5.99 15.20
C LYS A 205 -6.00 6.29 16.13
N LYS A 206 -6.25 6.54 17.41
CA LYS A 206 -5.19 6.71 18.42
C LYS A 206 -4.36 5.44 18.62
N ALA A 207 -4.99 4.28 18.76
CA ALA A 207 -4.31 2.99 18.95
C ALA A 207 -3.36 2.63 17.81
N THR A 208 -3.76 3.00 16.60
CA THR A 208 -2.99 2.73 15.40
C THR A 208 -2.03 3.86 15.05
N GLU A 209 -2.11 5.01 15.74
CA GLU A 209 -1.42 6.25 15.38
C GLU A 209 -1.63 6.66 13.91
N GLY A 210 -2.72 6.19 13.27
CA GLY A 210 -2.94 6.38 11.83
C GLY A 210 -2.19 5.40 10.91
N LYS A 211 -1.42 4.45 11.44
CA LYS A 211 -0.60 3.46 10.71
C LYS A 211 -1.39 2.28 10.11
N ILE A 212 -2.73 2.38 10.07
CA ILE A 212 -3.58 1.35 9.41
C ILE A 212 -3.24 1.25 7.93
N GLU A 213 -3.00 2.39 7.28
CA GLU A 213 -2.58 2.42 5.88
C GLU A 213 -1.24 1.70 5.68
N ASP A 214 -0.30 1.86 6.61
CA ASP A 214 0.99 1.18 6.59
C ASP A 214 0.88 -0.33 6.71
N LEU A 215 -0.06 -0.84 7.51
CA LEU A 215 -0.36 -2.28 7.58
C LEU A 215 -0.92 -2.82 6.25
N SER A 216 -1.77 -2.03 5.59
CA SER A 216 -2.28 -2.37 4.25
C SER A 216 -1.13 -2.37 3.24
N ASN A 217 -0.26 -1.36 3.29
CA ASN A 217 0.94 -1.26 2.45
C ASN A 217 1.89 -2.44 2.69
N LEU A 218 2.08 -2.90 3.93
CA LEU A 218 2.83 -4.11 4.23
C LEU A 218 2.24 -5.35 3.54
N SER A 219 0.91 -5.50 3.57
CA SER A 219 0.22 -6.57 2.83
C SER A 219 0.52 -6.52 1.34
N ARG A 220 0.44 -5.32 0.75
CA ARG A 220 0.69 -5.09 -0.68
C ARG A 220 2.13 -5.45 -1.05
N VAL A 221 3.12 -5.06 -0.25
CA VAL A 221 4.53 -5.42 -0.45
C VAL A 221 4.75 -6.94 -0.34
N LEU A 222 4.13 -7.60 0.65
CA LEU A 222 4.21 -9.06 0.79
C LEU A 222 3.48 -9.78 -0.36
N ASN A 223 2.41 -9.22 -0.91
CA ASN A 223 1.75 -9.79 -2.09
C ASN A 223 2.59 -9.58 -3.34
N LEU A 224 3.24 -8.41 -3.49
CA LEU A 224 4.18 -8.14 -4.56
C LEU A 224 5.33 -9.15 -4.57
N GLY A 225 5.97 -9.39 -3.43
CA GLY A 225 7.04 -10.39 -3.34
C GLY A 225 6.59 -11.79 -3.76
N ALA A 226 5.32 -12.14 -3.54
CA ALA A 226 4.75 -13.41 -3.99
C ALA A 226 4.40 -13.43 -5.49
N SER A 227 4.09 -12.27 -6.08
CA SER A 227 3.84 -12.13 -7.53
C SER A 227 5.15 -12.09 -8.31
N ILE A 228 6.12 -11.27 -7.87
CA ILE A 228 7.45 -11.14 -8.46
C ILE A 228 8.20 -12.48 -8.43
N GLY A 229 8.08 -13.27 -7.36
CA GLY A 229 8.68 -14.60 -7.30
C GLY A 229 8.15 -15.60 -8.35
N LYS A 230 7.08 -15.27 -9.09
CA LYS A 230 6.58 -16.07 -10.22
C LYS A 230 7.13 -15.60 -11.57
N VAL A 231 7.77 -14.44 -11.62
CA VAL A 231 8.40 -13.92 -12.83
C VAL A 231 9.62 -14.78 -13.12
N LYS A 232 9.68 -15.35 -14.32
CA LYS A 232 10.85 -16.10 -14.78
C LYS A 232 11.88 -15.07 -15.26
N CYS A 233 12.96 -14.90 -14.51
CA CYS A 233 14.09 -14.06 -14.89
C CYS A 233 15.35 -14.68 -14.32
N GLU A 234 16.12 -15.38 -15.17
CA GLU A 234 17.29 -16.15 -14.76
C GLU A 234 18.36 -15.25 -14.12
N VAL A 235 18.55 -14.04 -14.65
CA VAL A 235 19.55 -13.12 -14.12
C VAL A 235 19.26 -12.72 -12.66
N LEU A 236 18.01 -12.76 -12.20
CA LEU A 236 17.60 -12.39 -10.84
C LEU A 236 17.28 -13.60 -9.96
N GLU A 237 17.61 -14.83 -10.36
CA GLU A 237 17.21 -16.05 -9.65
C GLU A 237 17.61 -16.02 -8.16
N THR A 238 18.83 -15.57 -7.85
CA THR A 238 19.33 -15.45 -6.48
C THR A 238 18.46 -14.52 -5.64
N GLU A 239 18.15 -13.34 -6.18
CA GLU A 239 17.38 -12.29 -5.53
C GLU A 239 15.90 -12.72 -5.36
N LEU A 240 15.31 -13.31 -6.40
CA LEU A 240 13.94 -13.82 -6.39
C LEU A 240 13.76 -14.97 -5.38
N ASN A 241 14.71 -15.88 -5.31
CA ASN A 241 14.71 -16.98 -4.34
C ASN A 241 14.75 -16.44 -2.90
N ARG A 242 15.59 -15.44 -2.63
CA ARG A 242 15.64 -14.76 -1.33
C ARG A 242 14.31 -14.08 -0.98
N VAL A 243 13.70 -13.39 -1.94
CA VAL A 243 12.37 -12.77 -1.75
C VAL A 243 11.32 -13.83 -1.43
N MET A 244 11.31 -14.96 -2.13
CA MET A 244 10.37 -16.07 -1.89
C MET A 244 10.57 -16.70 -0.51
N GLU A 245 11.81 -16.88 -0.06
CA GLU A 245 12.13 -17.40 1.27
C GLU A 245 11.62 -16.47 2.38
N LEU A 246 11.90 -15.17 2.26
CA LEU A 246 11.39 -14.15 3.19
C LEU A 246 9.85 -14.11 3.18
N ASN A 247 9.23 -14.22 2.01
CA ASN A 247 7.77 -14.26 1.89
C ASN A 247 7.15 -15.46 2.63
N LYS A 248 7.82 -16.63 2.58
CA LYS A 248 7.41 -17.82 3.33
C LYS A 248 7.51 -17.59 4.84
N LYS A 249 8.64 -17.04 5.31
CA LYS A 249 8.86 -16.69 6.73
C LYS A 249 7.81 -15.69 7.23
N LEU A 250 7.44 -14.71 6.41
CA LEU A 250 6.47 -13.66 6.73
C LEU A 250 5.02 -13.99 6.33
N ARG A 251 4.72 -15.26 6.04
CA ARG A 251 3.38 -15.69 5.60
C ARG A 251 2.28 -15.36 6.61
N PHE A 252 2.60 -15.38 7.90
CA PHE A 252 1.66 -15.04 8.97
C PHE A 252 1.23 -13.56 8.88
N LEU A 253 2.19 -12.63 8.68
CA LEU A 253 1.90 -11.21 8.49
C LEU A 253 1.03 -10.99 7.26
N ARG A 254 1.35 -11.65 6.14
CA ARG A 254 0.55 -11.54 4.90
C ARG A 254 -0.90 -12.01 5.09
N LYS A 255 -1.13 -13.09 5.85
CA LYS A 255 -2.49 -13.58 6.13
C LYS A 255 -3.26 -12.60 7.03
N SER A 256 -2.62 -12.16 8.12
CA SER A 256 -3.23 -11.22 9.07
C SER A 256 -3.54 -9.86 8.45
N SER A 257 -2.63 -9.34 7.62
CA SER A 257 -2.79 -8.04 6.96
C SER A 257 -3.78 -8.09 5.80
N LYS A 258 -4.01 -9.25 5.15
CA LYS A 258 -5.12 -9.42 4.19
C LYS A 258 -6.48 -9.28 4.86
N THR A 259 -6.69 -9.80 6.06
CA THR A 259 -7.94 -9.61 6.80
C THR A 259 -8.15 -8.15 7.20
N ILE A 260 -7.07 -7.40 7.45
CA ILE A 260 -7.15 -5.98 7.77
C ILE A 260 -7.42 -5.16 6.49
N GLY A 261 -6.65 -5.37 5.42
CA GLY A 261 -6.80 -4.64 4.15
C GLY A 261 -8.01 -5.02 3.29
N ALA A 262 -8.51 -6.26 3.36
CA ALA A 262 -9.74 -6.65 2.67
C ALA A 262 -11.01 -6.14 3.38
N ASN A 263 -10.94 -5.91 4.68
CA ASN A 263 -12.05 -5.38 5.47
C ASN A 263 -11.98 -3.85 5.68
N MET A 264 -10.85 -3.20 5.33
CA MET A 264 -10.65 -1.74 5.42
C MET A 264 -10.26 -1.08 4.09
N GLY A 265 -10.04 -1.83 3.01
CA GLY A 265 -9.43 -1.33 1.77
C GLY A 265 -10.19 -1.65 0.49
N THR A 266 -11.36 -2.27 0.58
CA THR A 266 -12.32 -2.26 -0.53
C THR A 266 -12.98 -0.89 -0.56
N LEU A 267 -13.47 -0.47 -1.74
CA LEU A 267 -14.09 0.83 -2.04
C LEU A 267 -15.00 1.43 -0.96
N GLU A 268 -15.52 0.61 -0.05
CA GLU A 268 -16.24 1.02 1.15
C GLU A 268 -15.46 2.03 1.99
N MET A 269 -14.14 1.93 2.17
CA MET A 269 -13.43 2.86 3.07
C MET A 269 -13.07 4.18 2.39
N ASN A 270 -12.87 4.22 1.07
CA ASN A 270 -12.74 5.51 0.36
C ASN A 270 -14.11 6.18 0.25
N MET A 271 -15.20 5.44 0.03
CA MET A 271 -16.54 6.03 0.05
C MET A 271 -16.97 6.39 1.47
N ILE A 272 -16.68 5.59 2.49
CA ILE A 272 -16.99 5.90 3.89
C ILE A 272 -16.08 7.00 4.41
N SER A 273 -14.79 7.07 4.01
CA SER A 273 -13.92 8.20 4.37
C SER A 273 -14.32 9.46 3.63
N GLU A 274 -14.60 9.41 2.32
CA GLU A 274 -15.12 10.56 1.57
C GLU A 274 -16.48 10.99 2.11
N MET A 275 -17.36 10.06 2.48
CA MET A 275 -18.63 10.38 3.14
C MET A 275 -18.41 10.95 4.53
N ILE A 276 -17.50 10.40 5.34
CA ILE A 276 -17.13 10.97 6.64
C ILE A 276 -16.57 12.38 6.43
N ASP A 277 -15.64 12.60 5.51
CA ASP A 277 -15.02 13.90 5.23
C ASP A 277 -16.05 14.92 4.70
N ILE A 278 -16.98 14.49 3.83
CA ILE A 278 -18.13 15.29 3.37
C ILE A 278 -19.06 15.64 4.54
N PHE A 279 -19.27 14.74 5.50
CA PHE A 279 -20.11 14.96 6.68
C PHE A 279 -19.38 15.63 7.85
N THR A 280 -18.05 15.62 7.90
CA THR A 280 -17.26 16.15 9.01
C THR A 280 -16.54 17.45 8.72
N MET A 281 -16.51 17.95 7.46
CA MET A 281 -15.83 19.19 7.07
C MET A 281 -14.61 19.52 7.94
N MET A 282 -13.59 18.66 7.81
CA MET A 282 -12.17 18.97 7.99
C MET A 282 -11.41 18.18 6.94
#